data_AF-A0A485AQ74-F1
#
_entry.id   AF-A0A485AQ74-F1
#
_cell.length_a   1.000
_cell.length_b   1.000
_cell.length_c   1.000
_cell.angle_alpha   90.00
_cell.angle_beta   90.00
_cell.angle_gamma   90.00
#
_symmetry.space_group_name_H-M   'P 1'
#
loop_
_entity.id
_entity.type
_entity.pdbx_description
1 polymer ?
#
loop_
_entity_poly.entity_id
_entity_poly.type
_entity_poly.pdbx_seq_one_letter_code
_entity_poly.pdbx_strand_id
1 'polypeptide(L)'
;MNDIAHNLAQVREKISAAATRCGRASEEVTLLAVSKTKPASAVEEAVAAGQTAFGENYVQEGVEKILHFREKGESGLQWHFIGPLQSNKVASSPNILTGATPSIA
;
A
#
# COMPACT_ATOMS: atom_id res chain seq x y z
N MET A 1 16.07 -11.99 13.28
CA MET A 1 15.87 -11.20 12.04
C MET A 1 14.36 -11.12 11.88
N ASN A 2 13.75 -9.94 12.03
CA ASN A 2 12.29 -9.82 12.01
C ASN A 2 11.81 -9.83 10.56
N ASP A 3 11.15 -10.93 10.19
CA ASP A 3 10.44 -11.12 8.93
C ASP A 3 9.34 -10.06 8.74
N ILE A 4 9.08 -9.65 7.50
CA ILE A 4 8.03 -8.69 7.13
C ILE A 4 6.66 -9.16 7.65
N ALA A 5 6.39 -10.46 7.58
CA ALA A 5 5.17 -11.05 8.12
C ALA A 5 5.01 -10.80 9.63
N HIS A 6 6.08 -10.97 10.40
CA HIS A 6 6.08 -10.71 11.84
C HIS A 6 5.82 -9.23 12.15
N ASN A 7 6.48 -8.32 11.43
CA ASN A 7 6.28 -6.88 11.62
C ASN A 7 4.84 -6.47 11.29
N LEU A 8 4.26 -7.01 10.22
CA LEU A 8 2.85 -6.77 9.86
C LEU A 8 1.89 -7.27 10.94
N ALA A 9 2.11 -8.47 11.48
CA ALA A 9 1.31 -9.01 12.57
C ALA A 9 1.35 -8.10 13.81
N GLN A 10 2.55 -7.65 14.22
CA GLN A 10 2.71 -6.73 15.36
C GLN A 10 2.01 -5.39 15.15
N VAL A 11 2.05 -4.83 13.93
CA VAL A 11 1.37 -3.57 13.63
C VAL A 11 -0.15 -3.74 13.63
N ARG A 12 -0.67 -4.84 13.06
CA ARG A 12 -2.12 -5.14 13.07
C ARG A 12 -2.65 -5.33 14.49
N GLU A 13 -1.88 -6.00 15.36
CA GLU A 13 -2.22 -6.14 16.79
C GLU A 13 -2.29 -4.78 17.48
N LYS A 14 -1.30 -3.90 17.25
CA LYS A 14 -1.32 -2.53 17.79
C LYS A 14 -2.53 -1.73 17.32
N ILE A 15 -2.90 -1.86 16.05
CA ILE A 15 -4.10 -1.21 15.50
C ILE A 15 -5.36 -1.72 16.21
N SER A 16 -5.50 -3.05 16.34
CA SER A 16 -6.65 -3.67 17.00
C SER A 16 -6.77 -3.24 18.47
N ALA A 17 -5.66 -3.24 19.21
CA ALA A 17 -5.62 -2.78 20.59
C ALA A 17 -5.97 -1.28 20.71
N ALA A 18 -5.54 -0.45 19.76
CA ALA A 18 -5.88 0.97 19.73
C ALA A 18 -7.35 1.22 19.41
N ALA A 19 -7.92 0.51 18.42
CA ALA A 19 -9.33 0.60 18.06
C ALA A 19 -10.24 0.17 19.23
N THR A 20 -9.91 -0.97 19.85
CA THR A 20 -10.64 -1.49 21.03
C THR A 20 -10.64 -0.47 22.17
N ARG A 21 -9.50 0.17 22.45
CA ARG A 21 -9.38 1.16 23.52
C ARG A 21 -10.26 2.39 23.31
N CYS A 22 -10.58 2.75 22.06
CA CYS A 22 -11.46 3.88 21.75
C CYS A 22 -12.89 3.46 21.36
N GLY A 23 -13.26 2.19 21.59
CA GLY A 23 -14.62 1.69 21.32
C GLY A 23 -14.96 1.60 19.83
N ARG A 24 -13.94 1.49 18.96
CA ARG A 24 -14.10 1.34 17.50
C ARG A 24 -13.77 -0.08 17.07
N ALA A 25 -14.36 -0.52 15.97
CA ALA A 25 -14.00 -1.79 15.35
C ALA A 25 -12.63 -1.66 14.64
N SER A 26 -11.78 -2.69 14.69
CA SER A 26 -10.46 -2.67 14.05
C SER A 26 -10.55 -2.49 12.54
N GLU A 27 -11.63 -2.98 11.94
CA GLU A 27 -11.90 -2.98 10.51
C GLU A 27 -12.14 -1.55 9.98
N GLU A 28 -12.47 -0.59 10.86
CA GLU A 28 -12.56 0.82 10.52
C GLU A 28 -11.19 1.48 10.29
N VAL A 29 -10.09 0.78 10.62
CA VAL A 29 -8.71 1.27 10.45
C VAL A 29 -8.00 0.47 9.37
N THR A 30 -7.75 1.11 8.23
CA THR A 30 -6.97 0.50 7.14
C THR A 30 -5.47 0.67 7.39
N LEU A 31 -4.71 -0.43 7.38
CA LEU A 31 -3.26 -0.40 7.40
C LEU A 31 -2.73 -0.19 5.98
N LEU A 32 -2.12 0.97 5.72
CA LEU A 32 -1.42 1.28 4.47
C LEU A 32 0.09 1.05 4.65
N ALA A 33 0.65 0.04 3.99
CA ALA A 33 2.08 -0.27 4.05
C ALA A 33 2.88 0.65 3.12
N VAL A 34 3.74 1.51 3.65
CA VAL A 34 4.57 2.41 2.83
C VAL A 34 5.78 1.66 2.29
N SER A 35 5.79 1.42 0.98
CA SER A 35 6.78 0.58 0.29
C SER A 35 7.83 1.36 -0.51
N LYS A 36 7.81 2.69 -0.46
CA LYS A 36 8.85 3.53 -1.09
C LYS A 36 10.25 3.07 -0.69
N THR A 37 11.17 3.10 -1.65
CA THR A 37 12.57 2.66 -1.54
C THR A 37 12.76 1.18 -1.17
N LYS A 38 11.69 0.38 -1.11
CA LYS A 38 11.76 -1.08 -0.90
C LYS A 38 11.70 -1.81 -2.23
N PRO A 39 12.48 -2.89 -2.41
CA PRO A 39 12.42 -3.70 -3.62
C PRO A 39 11.06 -4.39 -3.75
N ALA A 40 10.70 -4.80 -4.96
CA ALA A 40 9.47 -5.55 -5.23
C ALA A 40 9.38 -6.83 -4.37
N SER A 41 10.50 -7.51 -4.09
CA SER A 41 10.53 -8.71 -3.24
C SER A 41 10.01 -8.46 -1.82
N ALA A 42 10.28 -7.29 -1.24
CA ALA A 42 9.76 -6.93 0.08
C ALA A 42 8.23 -6.70 0.05
N VAL A 43 7.72 -6.20 -1.08
CA VAL A 43 6.28 -6.07 -1.30
C VAL A 43 5.66 -7.45 -1.51
N GLU A 44 6.34 -8.38 -2.20
CA GLU A 44 5.88 -9.76 -2.36
C GLU A 44 5.76 -10.48 -1.02
N GLU A 45 6.75 -10.35 -0.13
CA GLU A 45 6.69 -10.87 1.23
C GLU A 45 5.49 -10.29 2.01
N ALA A 46 5.22 -8.98 1.86
CA ALA A 46 4.08 -8.34 2.47
C ALA A 46 2.74 -8.84 1.90
N VAL A 47 2.64 -9.02 0.57
CA VAL A 47 1.47 -9.59 -0.11
C VAL A 47 1.21 -11.02 0.37
N ALA A 48 2.26 -11.84 0.46
CA ALA A 48 2.18 -13.21 0.99
C ALA A 48 1.71 -13.24 2.45
N ALA A 49 2.02 -12.19 3.23
CA ALA A 49 1.53 -11.99 4.59
C ALA A 49 0.12 -11.36 4.67
N GLY A 50 -0.58 -11.20 3.54
CA GLY A 50 -1.95 -10.69 3.46
C GLY A 50 -2.07 -9.16 3.44
N GLN A 51 -0.98 -8.44 3.19
CA GLN A 51 -1.04 -6.99 2.96
C GLN A 51 -1.50 -6.67 1.54
N THR A 52 -2.56 -5.86 1.41
CA THR A 52 -3.15 -5.53 0.12
C THR A 52 -3.02 -4.06 -0.27
N ALA A 53 -2.87 -3.15 0.71
CA ALA A 53 -2.78 -1.71 0.48
C ALA A 53 -1.34 -1.20 0.63
N PHE A 54 -0.82 -0.52 -0.40
CA PHE A 54 0.54 -0.02 -0.47
C PHE A 54 0.62 1.47 -0.80
N GLY A 55 1.55 2.17 -0.15
CA GLY A 55 1.79 3.61 -0.31
C GLY A 55 3.12 3.89 -0.98
N GLU A 56 3.10 4.68 -2.06
CA GLU A 56 4.28 5.07 -2.84
C GLU A 56 4.45 6.59 -2.90
N ASN A 57 5.70 7.05 -2.79
CA ASN A 57 6.03 8.48 -2.85
C ASN A 57 6.49 8.93 -4.24
N TYR A 58 6.96 8.01 -5.08
CA TYR A 58 7.53 8.32 -6.39
C TYR A 58 6.73 7.62 -7.48
N VAL A 59 6.23 8.39 -8.45
CA VAL A 59 5.33 7.88 -9.49
C VAL A 59 5.97 6.74 -10.30
N GLN A 60 7.23 6.89 -10.72
CA GLN A 60 7.92 5.87 -11.52
C GLN A 60 8.09 4.57 -10.75
N GLU A 61 8.61 4.64 -9.51
CA GLU A 61 8.75 3.47 -8.64
C GLU A 61 7.41 2.77 -8.40
N GLY A 62 6.34 3.53 -8.15
CA GLY A 62 5.01 2.98 -7.96
C GLY A 62 4.46 2.30 -9.22
N VAL A 63 4.63 2.92 -10.39
CA VAL A 63 4.21 2.34 -11.68
C VAL A 63 4.97 1.04 -11.97
N GLU A 64 6.28 1.01 -11.75
CA GLU A 64 7.10 -0.19 -11.94
C GLU A 64 6.61 -1.35 -11.07
N LYS A 65 6.32 -1.09 -9.78
CA LYS A 65 5.75 -2.12 -8.90
C LYS A 65 4.36 -2.56 -9.35
N ILE A 66 3.47 -1.63 -9.71
CA ILE A 66 2.13 -1.96 -10.21
C ILE A 66 2.21 -2.90 -11.42
N LEU A 67 3.08 -2.60 -12.38
CA LEU A 67 3.28 -3.44 -13.56
C LEU A 67 3.84 -4.82 -13.19
N HIS A 68 4.87 -4.86 -12.34
CA HIS A 68 5.45 -6.10 -11.83
C HIS A 68 4.40 -7.03 -11.22
N PHE A 69 3.54 -6.52 -10.33
CA PHE A 69 2.49 -7.33 -9.70
C PHE A 69 1.37 -7.72 -10.68
N ARG A 70 1.02 -6.86 -11.64
CA ARG A 70 0.07 -7.21 -12.71
C ARG A 70 0.59 -8.33 -13.62
N GLU A 71 1.86 -8.28 -13.99
CA GLU A 71 2.51 -9.31 -14.82
C GLU A 71 2.57 -10.66 -14.10
N LYS A 72 2.69 -10.65 -12.76
CA LYS A 72 2.60 -11.85 -11.92
C LYS A 72 1.16 -12.39 -11.74
N GLY A 73 0.15 -11.66 -12.22
CA GLY A 73 -1.26 -12.03 -12.05
C GLY A 73 -1.83 -11.74 -10.66
N GLU A 74 -1.14 -10.93 -9.85
CA GLU A 74 -1.63 -10.53 -8.53
C GLU A 74 -2.79 -9.53 -8.69
N SER A 75 -3.90 -9.84 -8.03
CA SER A 75 -5.13 -9.06 -8.09
C SER A 75 -5.55 -8.60 -6.70
N GLY A 76 -6.34 -7.52 -6.61
CA GLY A 76 -6.82 -6.98 -5.33
C GLY A 76 -5.82 -6.10 -4.58
N LEU A 77 -4.66 -5.78 -5.16
CA LEU A 77 -3.72 -4.82 -4.59
C LEU A 77 -4.19 -3.37 -4.81
N GLN A 78 -4.17 -2.58 -3.73
CA GLN A 78 -4.51 -1.16 -3.72
C GLN A 78 -3.23 -0.32 -3.64
N TRP A 79 -3.08 0.63 -4.56
CA TRP A 79 -1.89 1.47 -4.65
C TRP A 79 -2.27 2.94 -4.42
N HIS A 80 -1.64 3.54 -3.42
CA HIS A 80 -1.88 4.91 -2.99
C HIS A 80 -0.64 5.75 -3.24
N PHE A 81 -0.78 6.81 -4.03
CA PHE A 81 0.28 7.81 -4.13
C PHE A 81 0.19 8.78 -2.93
N ILE A 82 1.23 8.81 -2.11
CA ILE A 82 1.32 9.63 -0.89
C ILE A 82 2.53 10.59 -0.92
N GLY A 83 3.11 10.79 -2.11
CA GLY A 83 4.18 11.74 -2.34
C GLY A 83 3.67 13.16 -2.65
N PRO A 84 4.55 14.17 -2.66
CA PRO A 84 4.19 15.51 -3.09
C PRO A 84 3.76 15.48 -4.57
N LEU A 85 2.53 15.88 -4.84
CA LEU A 85 2.00 16.06 -6.20
C LEU A 85 2.58 17.35 -6.79
N GLN A 86 3.69 17.23 -7.52
CA GLN A 86 4.17 18.34 -8.34
C GLN A 86 3.31 18.46 -9.60
N SER A 87 2.73 19.63 -9.85
CA SER A 87 1.74 19.90 -10.91
C SER A 87 2.17 19.45 -12.31
N ASN A 88 3.48 19.42 -12.60
CA ASN A 88 4.02 19.03 -13.91
C ASN A 88 4.12 17.51 -14.13
N LYS A 89 3.86 16.68 -13.12
CA LYS A 89 3.95 15.21 -13.21
C LYS A 89 2.59 14.52 -13.32
N VAL A 90 1.51 15.28 -13.29
CA VAL A 90 0.12 14.81 -13.49
C VAL A 90 -0.14 14.49 -14.98
N ALA A 91 0.59 15.13 -15.90
CA ALA A 91 0.34 15.05 -17.34
C ALA A 91 0.92 13.80 -18.05
N SER A 92 1.85 13.06 -17.44
CA SER A 92 2.57 11.98 -18.14
C SER A 92 2.02 10.57 -17.90
N SER A 93 0.89 10.39 -17.21
CA SER A 93 0.29 9.04 -17.05
C SER A 93 -1.23 9.09 -16.86
N PRO A 94 -2.00 9.49 -17.89
CA PRO A 94 -3.45 9.61 -17.78
C PRO A 94 -4.21 8.27 -17.63
N ASN A 95 -3.54 7.11 -17.58
CA ASN A 95 -4.24 5.81 -17.65
C ASN A 95 -3.72 4.68 -16.73
N ILE A 96 -2.88 4.95 -15.73
CA ILE A 96 -2.40 3.89 -14.79
C ILE A 96 -3.07 3.99 -13.41
N LEU A 97 -3.60 5.16 -13.02
CA LEU A 97 -4.19 5.40 -11.70
C LEU A 97 -5.74 5.35 -11.66
N THR A 98 -6.41 5.10 -12.80
CA THR A 98 -7.88 5.10 -12.91
C THR A 98 -8.58 3.90 -12.24
N GLY A 99 -7.84 2.97 -11.64
CA GLY A 99 -8.40 1.92 -10.77
C GLY A 99 -8.48 2.30 -9.29
N ALA A 100 -7.87 3.41 -8.88
CA ALA A 100 -7.99 3.94 -7.54
C ALA A 100 -9.12 4.98 -7.56
N THR A 101 -10.35 4.57 -7.25
CA THR A 101 -11.38 5.54 -6.87
C THR A 101 -10.81 6.40 -5.74
N PRO A 102 -10.69 7.72 -5.91
CA PRO A 102 -10.34 8.58 -4.81
C PRO A 102 -11.52 8.57 -3.84
N SER A 103 -11.45 7.73 -2.81
CA SER A 103 -12.32 7.84 -1.65
C SER A 103 -11.85 9.07 -0.88
N ILE A 104 -12.31 10.23 -1.31
CA ILE A 104 -12.28 11.45 -0.52
C ILE A 104 -13.40 11.26 0.50
N ALA A 105 -13.04 10.87 1.72
CA ALA A 105 -13.85 11.15 2.89
C ALA A 105 -13.65 12.62 3.28
#